data_AF-A0A4Q5KC16-F1
#
_entry.id   AF-A0A4Q5KC16-F1
#
_cell.length_a   1.000
_cell.length_b   1.000
_cell.length_c   1.000
_cell.angle_alpha   90.00
_cell.angle_beta   90.00
_cell.angle_gamma   90.00
#
_symmetry.space_group_name_H-M   'P 1'
#
loop_
_entity.id
_entity.type
_entity.pdbx_description
1 polymer ?
#
loop_
_entity_poly.entity_id
_entity_poly.type
_entity_poly.pdbx_seq_one_letter_code
_entity_poly.pdbx_strand_id
1 'polypeptide(L)'
;MYIASLVIIYLNYILLLNIFNRSSILSVLIKAIISTVFSIGISEFFNDISTIIVIILTFLFVVGYYYSETYGELSYGSVASIVESNSSEIKEYFSLIEKKVIIKTIIISILYMSSHFMIVSHSNVYLEFAGFIAFTLFLVSVFSMIYIYNNDDDKSGLPVKILKYNAIFNIFSHISEYYKYKRLTNKIKIKSSWTNVESTFPKKEVYIVVIGESACRDRFHVYGYEGLNTPKIEEMKGYKVISDAISPSTQTMTSIPRIFSINNLEDGVDFNLNIVDLANDAGFDTYWISNQGELGVADTAVTMIANRAKYSKFLQSEYSSAGSDFDLISEVEEIVKNKNESPKLIFLHTMGSHWNFCERSDLGRYKLDNIESESDCYDNTIFNTYMLLEDIREILNNNAVSYKMTYFSDHGLEKIDSFPYLTHGVGKLFSYSAAEIPLFFIDDDETPGEIINETYYLRDFVHTLSDWLNINADEVNNNMSLFNLERNKQEEYILNDSLKVINRGDLNE
;
A
#
# COMPACT_ATOMS: atom_id res chain seq x y z
N MET A 1 27.18 32.98 -21.85
CA MET A 1 26.61 31.68 -22.25
C MET A 1 27.21 30.52 -21.43
N TYR A 2 28.49 30.15 -21.59
CA TYR A 2 29.09 29.00 -20.88
C TYR A 2 28.95 29.01 -19.34
N ILE A 3 29.19 30.16 -18.71
CA ILE A 3 29.04 30.30 -17.24
C ILE A 3 27.59 30.07 -16.82
N ALA A 4 26.62 30.61 -17.57
CA ALA A 4 25.19 30.42 -17.28
C ALA A 4 24.81 28.94 -17.38
N SER A 5 25.23 28.24 -18.43
CA SER A 5 25.00 26.79 -18.61
C SER A 5 25.59 25.95 -17.47
N LEU A 6 26.80 26.27 -17.02
CA LEU A 6 27.42 25.58 -15.87
C LEU A 6 26.66 25.83 -14.57
N VAL A 7 26.15 27.05 -14.37
CA VAL A 7 25.31 27.38 -13.20
C VAL A 7 24.00 26.60 -13.24
N ILE A 8 23.33 26.46 -14.40
CA ILE A 8 22.09 25.65 -14.51
C ILE A 8 22.38 24.18 -14.18
N ILE A 9 23.43 23.61 -14.78
CA ILE A 9 23.79 22.21 -14.54
C ILE A 9 24.08 22.00 -13.05
N TYR A 10 24.76 22.94 -12.40
CA TYR A 10 25.04 22.88 -10.97
C TYR A 10 23.77 22.98 -10.11
N LEU A 11 22.84 23.89 -10.44
CA LEU A 11 21.55 24.01 -9.74
C LEU A 11 20.71 22.75 -9.92
N ASN A 12 20.64 22.21 -11.14
CA ASN A 12 19.98 20.93 -11.42
C ASN A 12 20.67 19.77 -10.71
N TYR A 13 22.00 19.79 -10.58
CA TYR A 13 22.72 18.79 -9.82
C TYR A 13 22.34 18.83 -8.33
N ILE A 14 22.30 20.02 -7.71
CA ILE A 14 21.85 20.16 -6.31
C ILE A 14 20.41 19.64 -6.16
N LEU A 15 19.52 20.05 -7.07
CA LEU A 15 18.13 19.61 -7.06
C LEU A 15 18.01 18.09 -7.18
N LEU A 16 18.68 17.50 -8.17
CA LEU A 16 18.62 16.07 -8.44
C LEU A 16 19.38 15.23 -7.41
N LEU A 17 20.34 15.78 -6.69
CA LEU A 17 21.02 15.08 -5.58
C LEU A 17 20.07 14.80 -4.43
N ASN A 18 19.12 15.71 -4.21
CA ASN A 18 18.07 15.55 -3.23
C ASN A 18 16.92 14.66 -3.74
N ILE A 19 16.65 14.70 -5.06
CA ILE A 19 15.64 13.80 -5.67
C ILE A 19 16.13 12.36 -5.75
N PHE A 20 17.37 12.14 -6.16
CA PHE A 20 17.93 10.82 -6.41
C PHE A 20 18.99 10.46 -5.37
N ASN A 21 18.60 10.51 -4.09
CA ASN A 21 19.51 10.33 -2.97
C ASN A 21 20.09 8.91 -2.85
N ARG A 22 19.48 7.91 -3.51
CA ARG A 22 20.01 6.53 -3.60
C ARG A 22 20.99 6.35 -4.75
N SER A 23 21.01 7.28 -5.70
CA SER A 23 21.91 7.23 -6.85
C SER A 23 23.32 7.70 -6.48
N SER A 24 24.34 7.09 -7.11
CA SER A 24 25.71 7.58 -6.95
C SER A 24 25.85 9.03 -7.42
N ILE A 25 26.79 9.79 -6.82
CA ILE A 25 27.08 11.18 -7.21
C ILE A 25 27.28 11.32 -8.72
N LEU A 26 27.99 10.37 -9.33
CA LEU A 26 28.20 10.34 -10.78
C LEU A 26 26.89 10.15 -11.56
N SER A 27 26.01 9.25 -11.10
CA SER A 27 24.69 9.04 -11.69
C SER A 27 23.85 10.31 -11.64
N VAL A 28 23.82 10.99 -10.49
CA VAL A 28 23.10 12.26 -10.31
C VAL A 28 23.66 13.35 -11.22
N LEU A 29 24.99 13.46 -11.34
CA LEU A 29 25.62 14.42 -12.24
C LEU A 29 25.24 14.18 -13.71
N ILE A 30 25.25 12.91 -14.15
CA ILE A 30 24.80 12.53 -15.49
C ILE A 30 23.32 12.90 -15.68
N LYS A 31 22.46 12.60 -14.69
CA LYS A 31 21.04 12.97 -14.72
C LYS A 31 20.85 14.48 -14.86
N ALA A 32 21.64 15.27 -14.14
CA ALA A 32 21.58 16.73 -14.16
C ALA A 32 21.97 17.29 -15.53
N ILE A 33 23.06 16.79 -16.12
CA ILE A 33 23.51 17.20 -17.45
C ILE A 33 22.43 16.87 -18.50
N ILE A 34 21.96 15.62 -18.54
CA ILE A 34 20.97 15.17 -19.53
C ILE A 34 19.66 15.96 -19.40
N SER A 35 19.16 16.11 -18.18
CA SER A 35 17.91 16.84 -17.93
C SER A 35 18.04 18.32 -18.27
N THR A 36 19.19 18.95 -17.99
CA THR A 36 19.45 20.36 -18.35
C THR A 36 19.48 20.56 -19.86
N VAL A 37 20.22 19.72 -20.58
CA VAL A 37 20.32 19.79 -22.05
C VAL A 37 18.96 19.55 -22.70
N PHE A 38 18.19 18.59 -22.17
CA PHE A 38 16.83 18.33 -22.62
C PHE A 38 15.91 19.54 -22.42
N SER A 39 15.88 20.12 -21.22
CA SER A 39 15.04 21.29 -20.92
C SER A 39 15.37 22.48 -21.83
N ILE A 40 16.65 22.81 -21.98
CA ILE A 40 17.09 23.92 -22.84
C ILE A 40 16.73 23.64 -24.30
N GLY A 41 17.04 22.44 -24.78
CA GLY A 41 16.78 22.05 -26.17
C GLY A 41 15.29 22.07 -26.50
N ILE A 42 14.43 21.52 -25.65
CA ILE A 42 12.99 21.46 -25.94
C ILE A 42 12.34 22.86 -25.92
N SER A 43 12.83 23.77 -25.07
CA SER A 43 12.40 25.17 -25.09
C SER A 43 12.86 25.91 -26.35
N GLU A 44 14.08 25.67 -26.83
CA GLU A 44 14.57 26.28 -28.07
C GLU A 44 13.79 25.77 -29.29
N PHE A 45 13.51 24.47 -29.34
CA PHE A 45 12.76 23.84 -30.43
C PHE A 45 11.35 24.42 -30.57
N PHE A 46 10.69 24.73 -29.44
CA PHE A 46 9.36 25.32 -29.37
C PHE A 46 9.42 26.77 -28.87
N ASN A 47 10.20 27.61 -29.54
CA ASN A 47 10.51 28.96 -29.06
C ASN A 47 9.26 29.83 -28.78
N ASP A 48 8.22 29.72 -29.62
CA ASP A 48 6.96 30.48 -29.49
C ASP A 48 6.22 30.22 -28.17
N ILE A 49 6.40 29.04 -27.57
CA ILE A 49 5.78 28.62 -26.31
C ILE A 49 6.82 28.27 -25.24
N SER A 50 8.08 28.67 -25.44
CA SER A 50 9.22 28.35 -24.58
C SER A 50 8.95 28.69 -23.11
N THR A 51 8.36 29.87 -22.84
CA THR A 51 7.94 30.28 -21.50
C THR A 51 6.98 29.30 -20.83
N ILE A 52 5.99 28.79 -21.57
CA ILE A 52 5.00 27.84 -21.04
C ILE A 52 5.69 26.51 -20.72
N ILE A 53 6.56 26.02 -21.62
CA ILE A 53 7.33 24.80 -21.42
C ILE A 53 8.19 24.90 -20.17
N VAL A 54 8.88 26.03 -19.97
CA VAL A 54 9.72 26.25 -18.79
C VAL A 54 8.90 26.22 -17.51
N ILE A 55 7.73 26.87 -17.50
CA ILE A 55 6.83 26.85 -16.34
C ILE A 55 6.41 25.41 -16.02
N ILE A 56 6.01 24.62 -17.02
CA ILE A 56 5.61 23.21 -16.84
C ILE A 56 6.78 22.38 -16.31
N LEU A 57 7.97 22.48 -16.92
CA LEU A 57 9.14 21.74 -16.49
C LEU A 57 9.56 22.11 -15.07
N THR A 58 9.53 23.41 -14.74
CA THR A 58 9.80 23.90 -13.38
C THR A 58 8.80 23.30 -12.40
N PHE A 59 7.52 23.31 -12.73
CA PHE A 59 6.48 22.71 -11.88
C PHE A 59 6.70 21.21 -11.68
N LEU A 60 7.03 20.45 -12.72
CA LEU A 60 7.33 19.02 -12.59
C LEU A 60 8.54 18.75 -11.69
N PHE A 61 9.61 19.54 -11.84
CA PHE A 61 10.78 19.46 -10.97
C PHE A 61 10.47 19.82 -9.53
N VAL A 62 9.62 20.82 -9.31
CA VAL A 62 9.13 21.24 -7.99
C VAL A 62 8.37 20.14 -7.29
N VAL A 63 7.40 19.54 -7.99
CA VAL A 63 6.59 18.45 -7.46
C VAL A 63 7.49 17.24 -7.16
N GLY A 64 8.40 16.90 -8.07
CA GLY A 64 9.34 15.79 -7.86
C GLY A 64 10.32 16.02 -6.70
N TYR A 65 10.85 17.24 -6.55
CA TYR A 65 11.70 17.61 -5.42
C TYR A 65 10.96 17.55 -4.10
N TYR A 66 9.77 18.16 -4.06
CA TYR A 66 8.92 18.12 -2.88
C TYR A 66 8.63 16.68 -2.47
N TYR A 67 8.16 15.85 -3.41
CA TYR A 67 7.87 14.44 -3.15
C TYR A 67 9.10 13.72 -2.61
N SER A 68 10.26 13.91 -3.24
CA SER A 68 11.48 13.22 -2.82
C SER A 68 12.02 13.67 -1.46
N GLU A 69 11.96 14.96 -1.17
CA GLU A 69 12.33 15.47 0.14
C GLU A 69 11.42 14.94 1.24
N THR A 70 10.14 14.65 0.95
CA THR A 70 9.18 14.18 1.95
C THR A 70 9.12 12.66 2.05
N TYR A 71 9.06 11.95 0.92
CA TYR A 71 8.80 10.50 0.82
C TYR A 71 9.93 9.71 0.15
N GLY A 72 10.93 10.38 -0.44
CA GLY A 72 12.03 9.74 -1.17
C GLY A 72 11.76 9.58 -2.66
N GLU A 73 12.68 8.91 -3.37
CA GLU A 73 12.59 8.71 -4.81
C GLU A 73 11.21 8.17 -5.23
N LEU A 74 10.58 8.83 -6.20
CA LEU A 74 9.28 8.43 -6.75
C LEU A 74 9.37 7.01 -7.33
N SER A 75 8.53 6.11 -6.84
CA SER A 75 8.42 4.72 -7.28
C SER A 75 7.09 4.44 -8.01
N TYR A 76 6.90 3.21 -8.47
CA TYR A 76 5.58 2.74 -8.91
C TYR A 76 4.54 2.88 -7.78
N GLY A 77 4.86 2.44 -6.56
CA GLY A 77 3.96 2.51 -5.41
C GLY A 77 3.66 3.96 -5.00
N SER A 78 4.61 4.88 -5.14
CA SER A 78 4.38 6.32 -4.99
C SER A 78 3.36 6.85 -5.98
N VAL A 79 3.45 6.43 -7.25
CA VAL A 79 2.51 6.87 -8.28
C VAL A 79 1.15 6.22 -8.06
N ALA A 80 1.12 4.95 -7.66
CA ALA A 80 -0.10 4.28 -7.24
C ALA A 80 -0.74 5.09 -6.12
N SER A 81 -0.08 5.34 -5.00
CA SER A 81 -0.68 6.12 -3.91
C SER A 81 -1.20 7.48 -4.38
N ILE A 82 -0.44 8.27 -5.16
CA ILE A 82 -0.90 9.60 -5.64
C ILE A 82 -2.07 9.52 -6.62
N VAL A 83 -1.99 8.64 -7.63
CA VAL A 83 -3.04 8.50 -8.65
C VAL A 83 -4.28 7.86 -8.05
N GLU A 84 -4.08 7.05 -7.02
CA GLU A 84 -5.13 6.31 -6.35
C GLU A 84 -5.81 7.09 -5.22
N SER A 85 -5.12 8.08 -4.69
CA SER A 85 -5.65 9.02 -3.73
C SER A 85 -6.80 9.85 -4.28
N ASN A 86 -7.86 9.94 -3.49
CA ASN A 86 -9.00 10.82 -3.74
C ASN A 86 -8.68 12.27 -3.34
N SER A 87 -9.66 13.16 -3.52
CA SER A 87 -9.49 14.60 -3.25
C SER A 87 -9.23 14.94 -1.76
N SER A 88 -9.60 14.06 -0.83
CA SER A 88 -9.31 14.21 0.61
C SER A 88 -7.88 13.80 0.91
N GLU A 89 -7.42 12.66 0.39
CA GLU A 89 -6.01 12.22 0.51
C GLU A 89 -5.02 13.20 -0.14
N ILE A 90 -5.37 13.77 -1.30
CA ILE A 90 -4.53 14.81 -1.90
C ILE A 90 -4.43 16.04 -0.99
N LYS A 91 -5.55 16.49 -0.38
CA LYS A 91 -5.52 17.60 0.59
C LYS A 91 -4.68 17.27 1.82
N GLU A 92 -4.71 16.01 2.24
CA GLU A 92 -3.90 15.48 3.31
C GLU A 92 -2.41 15.53 2.96
N TYR A 93 -1.98 15.07 1.78
CA TYR A 93 -0.60 15.27 1.30
C TYR A 93 -0.18 16.75 1.34
N PHE A 94 -1.08 17.67 0.95
CA PHE A 94 -0.81 19.10 1.03
C PHE A 94 -0.77 19.65 2.48
N SER A 95 -1.50 19.06 3.43
CA SER A 95 -1.51 19.49 4.83
C SER A 95 -0.24 19.05 5.58
N LEU A 96 0.40 17.97 5.13
CA LEU A 96 1.67 17.47 5.65
C LEU A 96 2.90 18.27 5.19
N ILE A 97 2.70 19.35 4.42
CA ILE A 97 3.82 20.12 3.87
C ILE A 97 4.54 20.93 4.95
N GLU A 98 5.80 20.58 5.21
CA GLU A 98 6.71 21.45 5.95
C GLU A 98 6.96 22.79 5.24
N LYS A 99 6.73 23.90 5.94
CA LYS A 99 6.98 25.26 5.43
C LYS A 99 8.41 25.47 4.93
N LYS A 100 9.40 24.79 5.53
CA LYS A 100 10.81 24.88 5.11
C LYS A 100 11.02 24.26 3.73
N VAL A 101 10.35 23.15 3.43
CA VAL A 101 10.40 22.51 2.12
C VAL A 101 9.79 23.43 1.07
N ILE A 102 8.64 24.06 1.36
CA ILE A 102 8.03 25.06 0.46
C ILE A 102 9.01 26.18 0.10
N ILE A 103 9.68 26.77 1.10
CA ILE A 103 10.61 27.88 0.88
C ILE A 103 11.79 27.43 0.02
N LYS A 104 12.42 26.28 0.34
CA LYS A 104 13.51 25.72 -0.47
C LYS A 104 13.07 25.49 -1.92
N THR A 105 11.91 24.88 -2.11
CA THR A 105 11.31 24.60 -3.41
C THR A 105 11.07 25.88 -4.20
N ILE A 106 10.49 26.92 -3.60
CA ILE A 106 10.27 28.23 -4.26
C ILE A 106 11.61 28.85 -4.68
N ILE A 107 12.62 28.86 -3.79
CA ILE A 107 13.94 29.42 -4.09
C ILE A 107 14.58 28.69 -5.28
N ILE A 108 14.57 27.35 -5.26
CA ILE A 108 15.14 26.55 -6.35
C ILE A 108 14.36 26.76 -7.66
N SER A 109 13.03 26.88 -7.60
CA SER A 109 12.18 27.16 -8.77
C SER A 109 12.54 28.48 -9.44
N ILE A 110 12.71 29.54 -8.64
CA ILE A 110 13.05 30.88 -9.13
C ILE A 110 14.44 30.85 -9.75
N LEU A 111 15.40 30.18 -9.11
CA LEU A 111 16.76 30.04 -9.63
C LEU A 111 16.77 29.26 -10.96
N TYR A 112 16.05 28.13 -11.03
CA TYR A 112 15.91 27.33 -12.25
C TYR A 112 15.29 28.17 -13.37
N MET A 113 14.12 28.77 -13.13
CA MET A 113 13.39 29.56 -14.11
C MET A 113 14.21 30.75 -14.61
N SER A 114 14.85 31.49 -13.71
CA SER A 114 15.70 32.65 -14.04
C SER A 114 16.90 32.24 -14.86
N SER A 115 17.55 31.13 -14.49
CA SER A 115 18.70 30.61 -15.22
C SER A 115 18.32 30.19 -16.64
N HIS A 116 17.15 29.56 -16.82
CA HIS A 116 16.64 29.13 -18.11
C HIS A 116 16.33 30.31 -19.04
N PHE A 117 15.65 31.36 -18.54
CA PHE A 117 15.39 32.59 -19.29
C PHE A 117 16.68 33.28 -19.77
N MET A 118 17.75 33.24 -18.97
CA MET A 118 19.04 33.81 -19.36
C MET A 118 19.72 33.05 -20.51
N ILE A 119 19.43 31.76 -20.68
CA ILE A 119 19.99 30.96 -21.78
C ILE A 119 19.17 31.08 -23.06
N VAL A 120 17.84 30.94 -22.97
CA VAL A 120 16.95 30.99 -24.14
C VAL A 120 16.94 32.38 -24.80
N SER A 121 17.19 33.45 -24.03
CA SER A 121 17.33 34.81 -24.57
C SER A 121 18.53 35.02 -25.49
N HIS A 122 19.43 34.04 -25.62
CA HIS A 122 20.63 34.12 -26.44
C HIS A 122 20.68 32.95 -27.45
N SER A 123 19.87 33.02 -28.51
CA SER A 123 19.82 31.98 -29.55
C SER A 123 21.17 31.81 -30.29
N ASN A 124 21.55 30.55 -30.54
CA ASN A 124 22.80 30.17 -31.18
C ASN A 124 22.60 28.83 -31.91
N VAL A 125 23.33 28.58 -33.01
CA VAL A 125 23.24 27.35 -33.83
C VAL A 125 23.42 26.06 -32.99
N TYR A 126 24.23 26.10 -31.93
CA TYR A 126 24.37 24.97 -31.00
C TYR A 126 23.09 24.66 -30.21
N LEU A 127 22.23 25.65 -29.98
CA LEU A 127 20.92 25.48 -29.34
C LEU A 127 19.90 24.86 -30.29
N GLU A 128 19.94 25.17 -31.59
CA GLU A 128 19.08 24.52 -32.59
C GLU A 128 19.38 23.01 -32.70
N PHE A 129 20.66 22.63 -32.73
CA PHE A 129 21.05 21.21 -32.74
C PHE A 129 20.68 20.50 -31.43
N ALA A 130 20.87 21.16 -30.28
CA ALA A 130 20.40 20.66 -28.99
C ALA A 130 18.87 20.50 -28.97
N GLY A 131 18.14 21.41 -29.62
CA GLY A 131 16.69 21.33 -29.78
C GLY A 131 16.24 20.14 -30.60
N PHE A 132 16.90 19.85 -31.73
CA PHE A 132 16.63 18.66 -32.51
C PHE A 132 16.88 17.37 -31.72
N ILE A 133 17.99 17.30 -30.95
CA ILE A 133 18.29 16.16 -30.08
C ILE A 133 17.23 16.04 -28.97
N ALA A 134 16.89 17.13 -28.28
CA ALA A 134 15.90 17.13 -27.22
C ALA A 134 14.52 16.71 -27.72
N PHE A 135 14.11 17.20 -28.90
CA PHE A 135 12.87 16.79 -29.54
C PHE A 135 12.89 15.31 -29.94
N THR A 136 14.02 14.81 -30.47
CA THR A 136 14.18 13.38 -30.75
C THR A 136 14.09 12.54 -29.48
N LEU A 137 14.77 12.94 -28.40
CA LEU A 137 14.67 12.29 -27.09
C LEU A 137 13.26 12.34 -26.52
N PHE A 138 12.54 13.44 -26.73
CA PHE A 138 11.14 13.57 -26.35
C PHE A 138 10.27 12.56 -27.10
N LEU A 139 10.42 12.44 -28.43
CA LEU A 139 9.69 11.44 -29.22
C LEU A 139 10.02 10.01 -28.76
N VAL A 140 11.31 9.69 -28.59
CA VAL A 140 11.74 8.37 -28.09
C VAL A 140 11.19 8.11 -26.68
N SER A 141 11.11 9.13 -25.83
CA SER A 141 10.49 9.05 -24.50
C SER A 141 9.01 8.72 -24.60
N VAL A 142 8.26 9.40 -25.47
CA VAL A 142 6.83 9.11 -25.73
C VAL A 142 6.64 7.68 -26.24
N PHE A 143 7.42 7.25 -27.24
CA PHE A 143 7.37 5.87 -27.74
C PHE A 143 7.76 4.85 -26.68
N SER A 144 8.72 5.16 -25.81
CA SER A 144 9.14 4.28 -24.72
C SER A 144 8.06 4.15 -23.64
N MET A 145 7.33 5.22 -23.32
CA MET A 145 6.18 5.15 -22.41
C MET A 145 5.05 4.29 -22.98
N ILE A 146 4.74 4.45 -24.28
CA ILE A 146 3.77 3.61 -24.99
C ILE A 146 4.25 2.14 -24.99
N TYR A 147 5.54 1.91 -25.17
CA TYR A 147 6.14 0.58 -25.11
C TYR A 147 5.99 -0.03 -23.70
N ILE A 148 6.35 0.70 -22.64
CA ILE A 148 6.17 0.25 -21.24
C ILE A 148 4.72 -0.14 -20.97
N TYR A 149 3.76 0.72 -21.36
CA TYR A 149 2.34 0.46 -21.14
C TYR A 149 1.84 -0.82 -21.84
N ASN A 150 2.28 -1.06 -23.08
CA ASN A 150 1.80 -2.17 -23.90
C ASN A 150 2.59 -3.48 -23.73
N ASN A 151 3.84 -3.42 -23.27
CA ASN A 151 4.69 -4.59 -23.11
C ASN A 151 4.34 -5.33 -21.82
N ASP A 152 3.81 -6.55 -21.94
CA ASP A 152 3.42 -7.36 -20.78
C ASP A 152 4.66 -7.88 -20.03
N ASP A 153 5.80 -8.04 -20.73
CA ASP A 153 7.08 -8.47 -20.15
C ASP A 153 7.69 -7.41 -19.20
N ASP A 154 8.33 -7.84 -18.11
CA ASP A 154 8.96 -6.95 -17.12
C ASP A 154 10.41 -6.56 -17.46
N LYS A 155 10.94 -7.08 -18.57
CA LYS A 155 12.28 -6.72 -19.05
C LYS A 155 12.26 -5.34 -19.71
N SER A 156 12.72 -4.34 -18.96
CA SER A 156 13.01 -3.03 -19.55
C SER A 156 14.14 -3.12 -20.58
N GLY A 157 13.82 -2.78 -21.83
CA GLY A 157 14.82 -2.68 -22.90
C GLY A 157 15.90 -1.64 -22.59
N LEU A 158 17.08 -1.80 -23.20
CA LEU A 158 18.22 -0.88 -23.04
C LEU A 158 17.85 0.61 -23.24
N PRO A 159 16.99 1.00 -24.21
CA PRO A 159 16.58 2.40 -24.38
C PRO A 159 15.87 2.99 -23.15
N VAL A 160 14.98 2.22 -22.51
CA VAL A 160 14.24 2.68 -21.31
C VAL A 160 15.21 2.95 -20.16
N LYS A 161 16.19 2.07 -19.95
CA LYS A 161 17.21 2.23 -18.89
C LYS A 161 18.02 3.50 -19.07
N ILE A 162 18.40 3.83 -20.31
CA ILE A 162 19.14 5.05 -20.64
C ILE A 162 18.25 6.28 -20.43
N LEU A 163 16.99 6.24 -20.86
CA LEU A 163 16.07 7.36 -20.73
C LEU A 163 15.74 7.69 -19.26
N LYS A 164 15.77 6.71 -18.34
CA LYS A 164 15.60 6.96 -16.88
C LYS A 164 16.70 7.85 -16.25
N TYR A 165 17.77 8.16 -16.99
CA TYR A 165 18.71 9.22 -16.60
C TYR A 165 18.15 10.64 -16.85
N ASN A 166 17.14 10.80 -17.70
CA ASN A 166 16.37 12.04 -17.74
C ASN A 166 15.34 12.01 -16.60
N ALA A 167 15.40 13.00 -15.70
CA ALA A 167 14.55 13.04 -14.52
C ALA A 167 13.05 13.14 -14.85
N ILE A 168 12.70 13.89 -15.91
CA ILE A 168 11.31 14.05 -16.38
C ILE A 168 10.79 12.70 -16.90
N PHE A 169 11.57 12.03 -17.76
CA PHE A 169 11.21 10.70 -18.24
C PHE A 169 11.08 9.69 -17.10
N ASN A 170 11.96 9.74 -16.09
CA ASN A 170 11.88 8.82 -14.96
C ASN A 170 10.52 8.92 -14.24
N ILE A 171 10.03 10.13 -13.97
CA ILE A 171 8.71 10.37 -13.37
C ILE A 171 7.59 9.75 -14.22
N PHE A 172 7.56 10.07 -15.52
CA PHE A 172 6.50 9.56 -16.40
C PHE A 172 6.61 8.06 -16.69
N SER A 173 7.80 7.47 -16.56
CA SER A 173 7.99 6.02 -16.69
C SER A 173 7.28 5.26 -15.58
N HIS A 174 7.27 5.77 -14.34
CA HIS A 174 6.53 5.17 -13.24
C HIS A 174 5.00 5.31 -13.41
N ILE A 175 4.53 6.40 -14.03
CA ILE A 175 3.12 6.53 -14.46
C ILE A 175 2.76 5.50 -15.53
N SER A 176 3.65 5.25 -16.48
CA SER A 176 3.42 4.23 -17.50
C SER A 176 3.44 2.81 -16.92
N GLU A 177 4.35 2.53 -15.98
CA GLU A 177 4.38 1.28 -15.20
C GLU A 177 3.07 1.11 -14.41
N TYR A 178 2.60 2.18 -13.75
CA TYR A 178 1.31 2.20 -13.06
C TYR A 178 0.14 1.75 -13.95
N TYR A 179 -0.05 2.41 -15.08
CA TYR A 179 -1.13 2.06 -16.01
C TYR A 179 -0.92 0.71 -16.71
N LYS A 180 0.34 0.23 -16.88
CA LYS A 180 0.62 -1.15 -17.34
C LYS A 180 0.01 -2.14 -16.35
N TYR A 181 0.39 -2.05 -15.07
CA TYR A 181 -0.10 -2.99 -14.05
C TYR A 181 -1.62 -2.91 -13.91
N LYS A 182 -2.20 -1.70 -13.89
CA LYS A 182 -3.66 -1.52 -13.87
C LYS A 182 -4.37 -2.12 -15.10
N ARG A 183 -3.76 -2.04 -16.29
CA ARG A 183 -4.31 -2.70 -17.50
C ARG A 183 -4.24 -4.22 -17.36
N LEU A 184 -3.13 -4.75 -16.84
CA LEU A 184 -2.94 -6.18 -16.65
C LEU A 184 -3.94 -6.74 -15.65
N THR A 185 -4.11 -6.11 -14.49
CA THR A 185 -5.09 -6.53 -13.47
C THR A 185 -6.52 -6.50 -14.00
N ASN A 186 -6.93 -5.43 -14.70
CA ASN A 186 -8.26 -5.33 -15.31
C ASN A 186 -8.56 -6.38 -16.40
N LYS A 187 -7.53 -7.01 -16.99
CA LYS A 187 -7.71 -8.10 -17.97
C LYS A 187 -7.87 -9.47 -17.33
N ILE A 188 -7.51 -9.62 -16.05
CA ILE A 188 -7.59 -10.90 -15.35
C ILE A 188 -9.07 -11.27 -15.23
N LYS A 189 -9.44 -12.36 -15.90
CA LYS A 189 -10.73 -13.00 -15.71
C LYS A 189 -10.55 -14.08 -14.65
N ILE A 190 -10.82 -13.72 -13.40
CA ILE A 190 -10.70 -14.67 -12.29
C ILE A 190 -11.72 -15.79 -12.50
N LYS A 191 -11.22 -17.02 -12.43
CA LYS A 191 -12.02 -18.23 -12.26
C LYS A 191 -11.31 -19.11 -11.26
N SER A 192 -12.06 -19.78 -10.40
CA SER A 192 -11.47 -20.76 -9.50
C SER A 192 -10.67 -21.79 -10.30
N SER A 193 -9.42 -22.00 -9.87
CA SER A 193 -8.53 -23.02 -10.41
C SER A 193 -8.10 -24.04 -9.35
N TRP A 194 -8.73 -24.03 -8.17
CA TRP A 194 -8.51 -25.03 -7.12
C TRP A 194 -8.94 -26.42 -7.59
N THR A 195 -8.13 -27.45 -7.34
CA THR A 195 -8.46 -28.83 -7.69
C THR A 195 -8.65 -29.74 -6.48
N ASN A 196 -9.55 -30.71 -6.62
CA ASN A 196 -9.88 -31.70 -5.58
C ASN A 196 -10.21 -31.05 -4.22
N VAL A 197 -11.05 -30.00 -4.25
CA VAL A 197 -11.48 -29.31 -3.03
C VAL A 197 -12.29 -30.26 -2.15
N GLU A 198 -11.76 -30.54 -0.97
CA GLU A 198 -12.37 -31.36 0.07
C GLU A 198 -12.52 -30.52 1.34
N SER A 199 -13.61 -30.72 2.08
CA SER A 199 -13.87 -29.95 3.28
C SER A 199 -14.61 -30.76 4.34
N THR A 200 -14.22 -30.58 5.60
CA THR A 200 -14.89 -31.20 6.74
C THR A 200 -15.20 -30.16 7.79
N PHE A 201 -16.44 -29.69 7.83
CA PHE A 201 -16.89 -28.70 8.82
C PHE A 201 -18.18 -29.13 9.54
N PRO A 202 -18.36 -28.72 10.81
CA PRO A 202 -19.66 -28.75 11.45
C PRO A 202 -20.67 -27.93 10.64
N LYS A 203 -21.90 -28.42 10.50
CA LYS A 203 -22.99 -27.60 9.94
C LYS A 203 -23.22 -26.39 10.87
N LYS A 204 -23.38 -25.20 10.29
CA LYS A 204 -23.73 -23.92 10.97
C LYS A 204 -22.63 -23.19 11.75
N GLU A 205 -21.36 -23.41 11.41
CA GLU A 205 -20.26 -22.62 11.97
C GLU A 205 -20.08 -21.28 11.21
N VAL A 206 -19.73 -20.22 11.94
CA VAL A 206 -19.50 -18.88 11.40
C VAL A 206 -18.02 -18.52 11.51
N TYR A 207 -17.38 -18.30 10.38
CA TYR A 207 -16.00 -17.85 10.30
C TYR A 207 -15.97 -16.38 9.93
N ILE A 208 -15.22 -15.57 10.69
CA ILE A 208 -15.07 -14.14 10.43
C ILE A 208 -13.59 -13.79 10.24
N VAL A 209 -13.29 -13.10 9.15
CA VAL A 209 -11.96 -12.54 8.87
C VAL A 209 -12.08 -11.02 8.89
N VAL A 210 -11.57 -10.38 9.94
CA VAL A 210 -11.54 -8.93 10.07
C VAL A 210 -10.22 -8.41 9.51
N ILE A 211 -10.31 -7.66 8.41
CA ILE A 211 -9.18 -7.07 7.71
C ILE A 211 -9.03 -5.64 8.22
N GLY A 212 -8.04 -5.43 9.06
CA GLY A 212 -7.63 -4.14 9.59
C GLY A 212 -6.82 -3.33 8.58
N GLU A 213 -6.67 -2.03 8.90
CA GLU A 213 -5.99 -1.05 8.06
C GLU A 213 -4.97 -0.28 8.92
N SER A 214 -3.71 -0.23 8.47
CA SER A 214 -2.66 0.65 9.02
C SER A 214 -2.36 0.52 10.54
N ALA A 215 -2.68 -0.60 11.19
CA ALA A 215 -2.43 -0.84 12.61
C ALA A 215 -1.04 -1.44 12.88
N CYS A 216 -0.20 -0.73 13.64
CA CYS A 216 1.15 -1.19 14.02
C CYS A 216 1.09 -2.13 15.23
N ARG A 217 1.81 -3.25 15.18
CA ARG A 217 1.89 -4.23 16.28
C ARG A 217 2.38 -3.60 17.59
N ASP A 218 3.41 -2.75 17.53
CA ASP A 218 4.05 -2.13 18.69
C ASP A 218 3.17 -1.09 19.42
N ARG A 219 1.97 -0.84 18.89
CA ARG A 219 0.98 0.07 19.47
C ARG A 219 -0.15 -0.64 20.20
N PHE A 220 -0.10 -1.96 20.41
CA PHE A 220 -1.10 -2.65 21.24
C PHE A 220 -0.53 -3.05 22.60
N HIS A 221 -1.27 -2.77 23.68
CA HIS A 221 -0.89 -3.18 25.05
C HIS A 221 -0.53 -4.66 25.16
N VAL A 222 -1.24 -5.54 24.45
CA VAL A 222 -1.00 -6.99 24.46
C VAL A 222 0.40 -7.38 23.98
N TYR A 223 1.03 -6.55 23.14
CA TYR A 223 2.42 -6.73 22.68
C TYR A 223 3.45 -5.96 23.53
N GLY A 224 3.03 -5.36 24.65
CA GLY A 224 3.91 -4.63 25.58
C GLY A 224 3.89 -3.11 25.44
N TYR A 225 2.98 -2.54 24.64
CA TYR A 225 2.78 -1.09 24.59
C TYR A 225 2.26 -0.55 25.93
N GLU A 226 2.70 0.65 26.34
CA GLU A 226 2.33 1.21 27.64
C GLU A 226 0.87 1.73 27.68
N GLY A 227 0.30 2.10 26.53
CA GLY A 227 -1.08 2.56 26.45
C GLY A 227 -2.09 1.43 26.68
N LEU A 228 -3.14 1.71 27.44
CA LEU A 228 -4.19 0.74 27.81
C LEU A 228 -5.28 0.64 26.73
N ASN A 229 -4.88 0.43 25.48
CA ASN A 229 -5.78 0.35 24.32
C ASN A 229 -6.19 -1.08 23.94
N THR A 230 -5.56 -2.07 24.54
CA THR A 230 -6.02 -3.46 24.56
C THR A 230 -5.80 -3.99 25.96
N PRO A 231 -6.56 -4.99 26.41
CA PRO A 231 -6.31 -5.63 27.69
C PRO A 231 -5.03 -6.48 27.65
N LYS A 232 -4.62 -6.95 28.82
CA LYS A 232 -3.54 -7.95 28.91
C LYS A 232 -4.02 -9.29 28.37
N ILE A 233 -3.10 -10.10 27.86
CA ILE A 233 -3.45 -11.37 27.20
C ILE A 233 -4.26 -12.30 28.10
N GLU A 234 -3.99 -12.35 29.40
CA GLU A 234 -4.69 -13.23 30.35
C GLU A 234 -6.18 -12.85 30.54
N GLU A 235 -6.55 -11.63 30.17
CA GLU A 235 -7.94 -11.12 30.21
C GLU A 235 -8.67 -11.37 28.88
N MET A 236 -7.95 -11.67 27.79
CA MET A 236 -8.48 -11.90 26.45
C MET A 236 -8.92 -13.36 26.25
N LYS A 237 -10.07 -13.74 26.82
CA LYS A 237 -10.60 -15.12 26.69
C LYS A 237 -10.76 -15.55 25.22
N GLY A 238 -10.31 -16.75 24.88
CA GLY A 238 -10.40 -17.34 23.54
C GLY A 238 -9.41 -16.77 22.52
N TYR A 239 -8.57 -15.80 22.90
CA TYR A 239 -7.60 -15.20 21.99
C TYR A 239 -6.31 -16.00 21.90
N LYS A 240 -5.82 -16.16 20.67
CA LYS A 240 -4.48 -16.61 20.32
C LYS A 240 -3.78 -15.48 19.59
N VAL A 241 -2.77 -14.91 20.22
CA VAL A 241 -2.04 -13.73 19.73
C VAL A 241 -0.70 -14.16 19.16
N ILE A 242 -0.44 -13.83 17.89
CA ILE A 242 0.81 -14.21 17.24
C ILE A 242 1.84 -13.13 17.51
N SER A 243 2.93 -13.48 18.19
CA SER A 243 3.90 -12.50 18.70
C SER A 243 4.56 -11.67 17.60
N ASP A 244 4.78 -12.25 16.42
CA ASP A 244 5.59 -11.64 15.36
C ASP A 244 5.04 -11.87 13.95
N ALA A 245 3.84 -11.35 13.72
CA ALA A 245 3.20 -11.35 12.41
C ALA A 245 3.71 -10.20 11.50
N ILE A 246 4.01 -10.54 10.25
CA ILE A 246 4.58 -9.64 9.24
C ILE A 246 3.71 -9.62 7.98
N SER A 247 3.29 -8.43 7.54
CA SER A 247 2.55 -8.26 6.28
C SER A 247 3.46 -8.50 5.05
N PRO A 248 2.90 -8.89 3.89
CA PRO A 248 3.71 -9.09 2.67
C PRO A 248 4.37 -7.82 2.13
N SER A 249 3.81 -6.64 2.48
CA SER A 249 4.24 -5.31 2.03
C SER A 249 3.76 -4.24 3.01
N THR A 250 4.21 -3.01 2.82
CA THR A 250 3.80 -1.82 3.59
C THR A 250 2.64 -1.04 2.94
N GLN A 251 1.85 -1.70 2.09
CA GLN A 251 0.77 -1.08 1.30
C GLN A 251 -0.37 -2.08 1.07
N THR A 252 -1.61 -1.66 1.29
CA THR A 252 -2.85 -2.47 1.12
C THR A 252 -2.88 -3.18 -0.22
N MET A 253 -2.60 -2.44 -1.29
CA MET A 253 -2.64 -2.89 -2.68
C MET A 253 -1.69 -4.05 -3.00
N THR A 254 -0.61 -4.19 -2.24
CA THR A 254 0.35 -5.28 -2.40
C THR A 254 0.15 -6.36 -1.34
N SER A 255 -0.23 -5.97 -0.13
CA SER A 255 -0.46 -6.90 0.98
C SER A 255 -1.68 -7.78 0.77
N ILE A 256 -2.88 -7.21 0.65
CA ILE A 256 -4.14 -7.97 0.68
C ILE A 256 -4.21 -9.05 -0.41
N PRO A 257 -3.86 -8.80 -1.69
CA PRO A 257 -3.88 -9.85 -2.70
C PRO A 257 -2.96 -11.04 -2.39
N ARG A 258 -1.82 -10.78 -1.72
CA ARG A 258 -0.85 -11.80 -1.30
C ARG A 258 -1.25 -12.54 -0.04
N ILE A 259 -2.00 -11.90 0.84
CA ILE A 259 -2.55 -12.56 2.03
C ILE A 259 -3.60 -13.59 1.62
N PHE A 260 -4.42 -13.26 0.63
CA PHE A 260 -5.60 -14.06 0.27
C PHE A 260 -5.45 -14.96 -0.96
N SER A 261 -4.32 -14.95 -1.65
CA SER A 261 -4.10 -15.81 -2.82
C SER A 261 -2.73 -16.46 -2.81
N ILE A 262 -2.62 -17.62 -3.44
CA ILE A 262 -1.33 -18.25 -3.69
C ILE A 262 -0.43 -17.28 -4.45
N ASN A 263 0.80 -17.12 -3.97
CA ASN A 263 1.73 -16.17 -4.56
C ASN A 263 3.19 -16.59 -4.36
N ASN A 264 4.05 -16.14 -5.27
CA ASN A 264 5.50 -16.33 -5.18
C ASN A 264 6.24 -15.16 -5.87
N LEU A 265 7.57 -15.15 -5.78
CA LEU A 265 8.41 -14.08 -6.35
C LEU A 265 8.52 -14.12 -7.88
N GLU A 266 8.39 -15.29 -8.50
CA GLU A 266 8.55 -15.50 -9.93
C GLU A 266 7.27 -15.14 -10.71
N ASP A 267 6.14 -15.64 -10.25
CA ASP A 267 4.84 -15.55 -10.92
C ASP A 267 3.94 -14.43 -10.37
N GLY A 268 4.25 -13.89 -9.19
CA GLY A 268 3.43 -12.87 -8.54
C GLY A 268 2.22 -13.47 -7.81
N VAL A 269 1.06 -12.81 -7.90
CA VAL A 269 -0.19 -13.23 -7.24
C VAL A 269 -1.04 -14.02 -8.24
N ASP A 270 -1.41 -15.26 -7.90
CA ASP A 270 -2.39 -16.03 -8.68
C ASP A 270 -3.80 -15.80 -8.14
N PHE A 271 -4.50 -14.83 -8.75
CA PHE A 271 -5.88 -14.50 -8.38
C PHE A 271 -6.87 -15.65 -8.61
N ASN A 272 -6.54 -16.69 -9.38
CA ASN A 272 -7.43 -17.85 -9.57
C ASN A 272 -7.38 -18.84 -8.39
N LEU A 273 -6.35 -18.73 -7.56
CA LEU A 273 -6.14 -19.52 -6.35
C LEU A 273 -6.29 -18.61 -5.11
N ASN A 274 -7.43 -17.92 -5.04
CA ASN A 274 -7.79 -17.08 -3.90
C ASN A 274 -8.68 -17.83 -2.90
N ILE A 275 -8.61 -17.46 -1.62
CA ILE A 275 -9.33 -18.13 -0.53
C ILE A 275 -10.86 -18.01 -0.65
N VAL A 276 -11.37 -16.95 -1.27
CA VAL A 276 -12.81 -16.73 -1.41
C VAL A 276 -13.41 -17.75 -2.37
N ASP A 277 -12.75 -17.97 -3.51
CA ASP A 277 -13.13 -19.02 -4.45
C ASP A 277 -12.90 -20.42 -3.84
N LEU A 278 -11.84 -20.65 -3.06
CA LEU A 278 -11.63 -21.92 -2.35
C LEU A 278 -12.80 -22.23 -1.40
N ALA A 279 -13.20 -21.25 -0.59
CA ALA A 279 -14.33 -21.39 0.34
C ALA A 279 -15.66 -21.61 -0.41
N ASN A 280 -15.88 -20.90 -1.52
CA ASN A 280 -17.04 -21.13 -2.38
C ASN A 280 -17.11 -22.55 -2.93
N ASP A 281 -15.98 -23.07 -3.42
CA ASP A 281 -15.87 -24.42 -3.97
C ASP A 281 -16.04 -25.50 -2.89
N ALA A 282 -15.63 -25.19 -1.65
CA ALA A 282 -15.89 -26.00 -0.46
C ALA A 282 -17.33 -25.90 0.07
N GLY A 283 -18.19 -25.07 -0.56
CA GLY A 283 -19.61 -24.97 -0.21
C GLY A 283 -19.96 -23.95 0.88
N PHE A 284 -19.05 -23.06 1.26
CA PHE A 284 -19.33 -21.96 2.19
C PHE A 284 -20.23 -20.91 1.56
N ASP A 285 -21.09 -20.29 2.36
CA ASP A 285 -21.69 -19.01 1.99
C ASP A 285 -20.74 -17.88 2.35
N THR A 286 -20.10 -17.30 1.33
CA THR A 286 -19.07 -16.26 1.48
C THR A 286 -19.67 -14.86 1.39
N TYR A 287 -19.26 -14.01 2.31
CA TYR A 287 -19.68 -12.62 2.42
C TYR A 287 -18.45 -11.72 2.45
N TRP A 288 -18.46 -10.63 1.71
CA TRP A 288 -17.46 -9.58 1.81
C TRP A 288 -18.15 -8.25 2.07
N ILE A 289 -17.96 -7.71 3.28
CA ILE A 289 -18.55 -6.45 3.70
C ILE A 289 -17.42 -5.45 3.95
N SER A 290 -17.44 -4.33 3.23
CA SER A 290 -16.36 -3.34 3.26
C SER A 290 -16.86 -1.97 3.70
N ASN A 291 -16.21 -1.39 4.71
CA ASN A 291 -16.37 0.03 5.05
C ASN A 291 -15.51 0.93 4.14
N GLN A 292 -14.48 0.36 3.51
CA GLN A 292 -13.79 0.99 2.38
C GLN A 292 -14.69 0.94 1.13
N GLY A 293 -14.60 1.95 0.26
CA GLY A 293 -15.46 2.07 -0.92
C GLY A 293 -15.22 1.00 -1.99
N GLU A 294 -16.22 0.75 -2.85
CA GLU A 294 -16.04 -0.13 -4.02
C GLU A 294 -15.21 0.54 -5.13
N LEU A 295 -15.38 1.86 -5.27
CA LEU A 295 -14.73 2.71 -6.25
C LEU A 295 -13.65 3.55 -5.57
N GLY A 296 -12.51 2.92 -5.34
CA GLY A 296 -11.22 3.56 -5.13
C GLY A 296 -10.21 2.91 -6.07
N VAL A 297 -9.16 3.65 -6.40
CA VAL A 297 -8.25 3.24 -7.46
C VAL A 297 -7.29 2.14 -6.95
N ALA A 298 -7.02 2.14 -5.63
CA ALA A 298 -6.36 1.09 -4.83
C ALA A 298 -7.26 -0.12 -4.53
N ASP A 299 -8.50 -0.13 -5.02
CA ASP A 299 -9.42 -1.24 -4.76
C ASP A 299 -9.43 -2.25 -5.90
N THR A 300 -8.70 -2.04 -7.00
CA THR A 300 -8.85 -2.93 -8.17
C THR A 300 -8.51 -4.39 -7.83
N ALA A 301 -7.40 -4.66 -7.14
CA ALA A 301 -7.02 -6.04 -6.78
C ALA A 301 -7.82 -6.58 -5.58
N VAL A 302 -8.12 -5.73 -4.58
CA VAL A 302 -8.93 -6.11 -3.41
C VAL A 302 -10.37 -6.38 -3.81
N THR A 303 -11.02 -5.46 -4.53
CA THR A 303 -12.37 -5.60 -5.08
C THR A 303 -12.48 -6.77 -6.05
N MET A 304 -11.41 -7.09 -6.81
CA MET A 304 -11.38 -8.30 -7.63
C MET A 304 -11.55 -9.58 -6.81
N ILE A 305 -10.90 -9.67 -5.63
CA ILE A 305 -11.06 -10.79 -4.69
C ILE A 305 -12.41 -10.70 -3.96
N ALA A 306 -12.79 -9.51 -3.49
CA ALA A 306 -14.04 -9.27 -2.78
C ALA A 306 -15.28 -9.67 -3.61
N ASN A 307 -15.28 -9.33 -4.89
CA ASN A 307 -16.34 -9.69 -5.84
C ASN A 307 -16.32 -11.18 -6.25
N ARG A 308 -15.41 -11.98 -5.67
CA ARG A 308 -15.52 -13.44 -5.70
C ARG A 308 -16.47 -13.98 -4.65
N ALA A 309 -16.78 -13.21 -3.60
CA ALA A 309 -17.75 -13.63 -2.60
C ALA A 309 -19.13 -13.80 -3.25
N LYS A 310 -19.93 -14.75 -2.73
CA LYS A 310 -21.33 -14.92 -3.16
C LYS A 310 -22.15 -13.66 -2.90
N TYR A 311 -21.81 -12.95 -1.82
CA TYR A 311 -22.44 -11.70 -1.42
C TYR A 311 -21.34 -10.67 -1.13
N SER A 312 -21.26 -9.61 -1.94
CA SER A 312 -20.39 -8.47 -1.67
C SER A 312 -21.23 -7.22 -1.39
N LYS A 313 -20.83 -6.44 -0.38
CA LYS A 313 -21.46 -5.17 -0.03
C LYS A 313 -20.40 -4.17 0.41
N PHE A 314 -20.36 -3.03 -0.29
CA PHE A 314 -19.54 -1.89 0.08
C PHE A 314 -20.46 -0.85 0.70
N LEU A 315 -20.21 -0.48 1.95
CA LEU A 315 -21.04 0.47 2.69
C LEU A 315 -20.96 1.87 2.10
N GLN A 316 -19.87 2.16 1.40
CA GLN A 316 -19.60 3.44 0.77
C GLN A 316 -19.27 3.28 -0.72
N SER A 317 -19.54 4.34 -1.48
CA SER A 317 -19.19 4.39 -2.90
C SER A 317 -17.72 4.78 -3.12
N GLU A 318 -17.19 5.70 -2.31
CA GLU A 318 -15.82 6.19 -2.36
C GLU A 318 -15.09 5.94 -1.04
N TYR A 319 -13.78 5.68 -1.11
CA TYR A 319 -12.91 5.48 0.05
C TYR A 319 -12.98 6.64 1.06
N SER A 320 -12.99 7.89 0.59
CA SER A 320 -13.08 9.09 1.44
C SER A 320 -14.41 9.30 2.16
N SER A 321 -15.42 8.49 1.84
CA SER A 321 -16.74 8.55 2.49
C SER A 321 -16.89 7.50 3.60
N ALA A 322 -15.82 6.76 3.92
CA ALA A 322 -15.80 5.74 4.98
C ALA A 322 -16.37 6.27 6.29
N GLY A 323 -17.39 5.56 6.78
CA GLY A 323 -18.07 5.86 8.02
C GLY A 323 -17.39 5.21 9.22
N SER A 324 -18.16 4.94 10.26
CA SER A 324 -17.67 4.21 11.42
C SER A 324 -17.48 2.74 11.05
N ASP A 325 -16.38 2.10 11.48
CA ASP A 325 -16.23 0.64 11.30
C ASP A 325 -17.32 -0.16 12.04
N PHE A 326 -17.94 0.46 13.04
CA PHE A 326 -19.08 -0.10 13.72
C PHE A 326 -20.36 -0.17 12.87
N ASP A 327 -20.38 0.43 11.68
CA ASP A 327 -21.46 0.24 10.70
C ASP A 327 -21.45 -1.18 10.10
N LEU A 328 -20.33 -1.91 10.21
CA LEU A 328 -20.23 -3.32 9.81
C LEU A 328 -21.08 -4.24 10.70
N ILE A 329 -21.37 -3.84 11.94
CA ILE A 329 -22.10 -4.65 12.92
C ILE A 329 -23.51 -5.02 12.42
N SER A 330 -24.23 -4.09 11.80
CA SER A 330 -25.60 -4.39 11.34
C SER A 330 -25.62 -5.47 10.26
N GLU A 331 -24.58 -5.52 9.43
CA GLU A 331 -24.43 -6.56 8.40
C GLU A 331 -24.12 -7.92 9.02
N VAL A 332 -23.22 -7.97 10.00
CA VAL A 332 -22.93 -9.20 10.75
C VAL A 332 -24.18 -9.75 11.42
N GLU A 333 -24.97 -8.89 12.07
CA GLU A 333 -26.23 -9.30 12.69
C GLU A 333 -27.22 -9.89 11.68
N GLU A 334 -27.37 -9.27 10.50
CA GLU A 334 -28.29 -9.76 9.46
C GLU A 334 -27.84 -11.12 8.93
N ILE A 335 -26.54 -11.28 8.66
CA ILE A 335 -25.96 -12.53 8.16
C ILE A 335 -26.11 -13.66 9.19
N VAL A 336 -25.81 -13.39 10.45
CA VAL A 336 -25.87 -14.40 11.53
C VAL A 336 -27.31 -14.83 11.84
N LYS A 337 -28.29 -13.91 11.73
CA LYS A 337 -29.73 -14.23 11.88
C LYS A 337 -30.24 -15.20 10.81
N ASN A 338 -29.62 -15.25 9.64
CA ASN A 338 -30.01 -16.18 8.58
C ASN A 338 -29.57 -17.61 8.92
N LYS A 339 -30.55 -18.48 9.25
CA LYS A 339 -30.30 -19.88 9.67
C LYS A 339 -30.29 -20.85 8.48
N ASN A 340 -29.32 -20.70 7.58
CA ASN A 340 -28.98 -21.70 6.56
C ASN A 340 -28.13 -22.86 7.14
N GLU A 341 -28.05 -23.98 6.42
CA GLU A 341 -27.24 -25.15 6.83
C GLU A 341 -25.75 -25.02 6.47
N SER A 342 -25.41 -24.19 5.46
CA SER A 342 -24.05 -23.95 5.01
C SER A 342 -23.23 -23.22 6.08
N PRO A 343 -21.92 -23.54 6.24
CA PRO A 343 -21.03 -22.68 7.01
C PRO A 343 -20.90 -21.31 6.33
N LYS A 344 -20.63 -20.28 7.12
CA LYS A 344 -20.46 -18.91 6.61
C LYS A 344 -19.01 -18.47 6.75
N LEU A 345 -18.48 -17.80 5.73
CA LEU A 345 -17.20 -17.11 5.80
C LEU A 345 -17.44 -15.63 5.51
N ILE A 346 -17.21 -14.77 6.50
CA ILE A 346 -17.52 -13.34 6.46
C ILE A 346 -16.22 -12.55 6.53
N PHE A 347 -15.87 -11.85 5.45
CA PHE A 347 -14.79 -10.88 5.42
C PHE A 347 -15.35 -9.50 5.80
N LEU A 348 -14.76 -8.87 6.80
CA LEU A 348 -15.08 -7.52 7.25
C LEU A 348 -13.87 -6.62 7.01
N HIS A 349 -13.95 -5.71 6.05
CA HIS A 349 -12.85 -4.82 5.68
C HIS A 349 -13.05 -3.45 6.30
N THR A 350 -12.19 -3.09 7.26
CA THR A 350 -12.31 -1.90 8.08
C THR A 350 -11.54 -0.72 7.49
N MET A 351 -11.86 0.50 7.92
CA MET A 351 -11.02 1.68 7.72
C MET A 351 -9.95 1.81 8.83
N GLY A 352 -10.16 1.16 9.97
CA GLY A 352 -9.15 0.89 11.00
C GLY A 352 -8.39 2.14 11.46
N SER A 353 -7.07 2.03 11.46
CA SER A 353 -6.12 3.07 11.86
C SER A 353 -5.59 3.86 10.65
N HIS A 354 -6.37 3.96 9.57
CA HIS A 354 -5.98 4.77 8.42
C HIS A 354 -5.75 6.24 8.82
N TRP A 355 -4.94 6.92 8.01
CA TRP A 355 -4.57 8.31 8.18
C TRP A 355 -5.78 9.25 8.44
N ASN A 356 -5.50 10.33 9.17
CA ASN A 356 -6.44 11.19 9.91
C ASN A 356 -7.04 10.49 11.15
N PHE A 357 -6.14 10.12 12.07
CA PHE A 357 -6.44 9.29 13.22
C PHE A 357 -7.46 9.91 14.16
N CYS A 358 -7.46 11.24 14.34
CA CYS A 358 -8.46 11.90 15.17
C CYS A 358 -9.86 11.85 14.56
N GLU A 359 -10.00 12.01 13.24
CA GLU A 359 -11.29 11.82 12.58
C GLU A 359 -11.78 10.37 12.71
N ARG A 360 -10.91 9.38 12.50
CA ARG A 360 -11.25 7.96 12.70
C ARG A 360 -11.62 7.67 14.16
N SER A 361 -10.87 8.21 15.10
CA SER A 361 -11.14 8.15 16.53
C SER A 361 -12.51 8.75 16.87
N ASP A 362 -12.89 9.88 16.26
CA ASP A 362 -14.18 10.57 16.46
C ASP A 362 -15.38 9.84 15.86
N LEU A 363 -15.16 9.10 14.78
CA LEU A 363 -16.17 8.20 14.21
C LEU A 363 -16.32 6.89 15.02
N GLY A 364 -15.36 6.56 15.89
CA GLY A 364 -15.43 5.42 16.80
C GLY A 364 -16.53 5.56 17.86
N ARG A 365 -17.01 4.42 18.38
CA ARG A 365 -18.01 4.39 19.47
C ARG A 365 -17.40 4.56 20.85
N TYR A 366 -16.14 4.17 21.01
CA TYR A 366 -15.45 4.11 22.28
C TYR A 366 -14.30 5.13 22.34
N LYS A 367 -14.00 5.62 23.54
CA LYS A 367 -12.97 6.63 23.77
C LYS A 367 -12.08 6.20 24.93
N LEU A 368 -10.77 6.22 24.70
CA LEU A 368 -9.77 6.21 25.76
C LEU A 368 -9.83 7.52 26.56
N ASP A 369 -9.38 7.45 27.80
CA ASP A 369 -9.22 8.63 28.64
C ASP A 369 -8.07 9.51 28.11
N ASN A 370 -8.23 10.84 28.17
CA ASN A 370 -7.19 11.83 27.84
C ASN A 370 -6.63 11.78 26.40
N ILE A 371 -7.50 11.81 25.39
CA ILE A 371 -7.09 11.99 23.99
C ILE A 371 -6.69 13.46 23.77
N GLU A 372 -5.39 13.75 23.75
CA GLU A 372 -4.86 15.12 23.63
C GLU A 372 -3.94 15.32 22.41
N SER A 373 -3.48 14.24 21.80
CA SER A 373 -2.55 14.25 20.67
C SER A 373 -2.98 13.31 19.53
N GLU A 374 -2.37 13.48 18.35
CA GLU A 374 -2.53 12.53 17.23
C GLU A 374 -2.13 11.11 17.60
N SER A 375 -1.13 10.96 18.46
CA SER A 375 -0.70 9.64 18.94
C SER A 375 -1.78 8.98 19.80
N ASP A 376 -2.48 9.76 20.62
CA ASP A 376 -3.59 9.25 21.44
C ASP A 376 -4.82 8.97 20.58
N CYS A 377 -5.06 9.79 19.55
CA CYS A 377 -6.07 9.50 18.55
C CYS A 377 -5.80 8.16 17.85
N TYR A 378 -4.54 7.92 17.43
CA TYR A 378 -4.12 6.65 16.86
C TYR A 378 -4.37 5.48 17.82
N ASP A 379 -3.97 5.61 19.09
CA ASP A 379 -4.22 4.57 20.10
C ASP A 379 -5.71 4.32 20.31
N ASN A 380 -6.54 5.37 20.21
CA ASN A 380 -7.98 5.22 20.30
C ASN A 380 -8.57 4.50 19.07
N THR A 381 -7.97 4.62 17.88
CA THR A 381 -8.39 3.79 16.72
C THR A 381 -8.10 2.31 16.94
N ILE A 382 -6.96 1.98 17.57
CA ILE A 382 -6.63 0.60 17.98
C ILE A 382 -7.64 0.10 19.01
N PHE A 383 -7.95 0.91 20.02
CA PHE A 383 -8.95 0.56 21.02
C PHE A 383 -10.33 0.31 20.41
N ASN A 384 -10.78 1.18 19.48
CA ASN A 384 -12.04 0.96 18.77
C ASN A 384 -12.02 -0.31 17.91
N THR A 385 -10.89 -0.64 17.29
CA THR A 385 -10.75 -1.89 16.55
C THR A 385 -10.90 -3.10 17.46
N TYR A 386 -10.25 -3.09 18.63
CA TYR A 386 -10.45 -4.13 19.64
C TYR A 386 -11.92 -4.21 20.10
N MET A 387 -12.55 -3.07 20.40
CA MET A 387 -13.95 -3.04 20.82
C MET A 387 -14.91 -3.50 19.72
N LEU A 388 -14.60 -3.29 18.45
CA LEU A 388 -15.37 -3.83 17.33
C LEU A 388 -15.34 -5.36 17.32
N LEU A 389 -14.17 -5.97 17.56
CA LEU A 389 -14.04 -7.43 17.70
C LEU A 389 -14.90 -7.95 18.85
N GLU A 390 -14.92 -7.23 19.97
CA GLU A 390 -15.72 -7.58 21.14
C GLU A 390 -17.24 -7.43 20.91
N ASP A 391 -17.68 -6.35 20.24
CA ASP A 391 -19.08 -6.16 19.85
C ASP A 391 -19.54 -7.29 18.90
N ILE A 392 -18.70 -7.67 17.92
CA ILE A 392 -18.97 -8.81 17.02
C ILE A 392 -19.08 -10.12 17.82
N ARG A 393 -18.15 -10.34 18.76
CA ARG A 393 -18.14 -11.51 19.62
C ARG A 393 -19.42 -11.61 20.47
N GLU A 394 -19.87 -10.48 21.02
CA GLU A 394 -21.12 -10.40 21.76
C GLU A 394 -22.33 -10.79 20.89
N ILE A 395 -22.38 -10.31 19.63
CA ILE A 395 -23.45 -10.66 18.68
C ILE A 395 -23.48 -12.17 18.42
N LEU A 396 -22.32 -12.79 18.20
CA LEU A 396 -22.20 -14.22 17.93
C LEU A 396 -22.66 -15.05 19.14
N ASN A 397 -22.20 -14.69 20.34
CA ASN A 397 -22.60 -15.31 21.60
C ASN A 397 -24.11 -15.19 21.84
N ASN A 398 -24.68 -14.00 21.65
CA ASN A 398 -26.12 -13.75 21.85
C ASN A 398 -27.01 -14.54 20.87
N ASN A 399 -26.49 -14.89 19.69
CA ASN A 399 -27.18 -15.73 18.71
C ASN A 399 -26.92 -17.23 18.89
N ALA A 400 -26.08 -17.62 19.86
CA ALA A 400 -25.69 -19.00 20.14
C ALA A 400 -25.17 -19.74 18.90
N VAL A 401 -24.35 -19.06 18.10
CA VAL A 401 -23.64 -19.66 16.97
C VAL A 401 -22.23 -20.06 17.40
N SER A 402 -21.75 -21.20 16.90
CA SER A 402 -20.34 -21.52 17.03
C SER A 402 -19.56 -20.70 16.01
N TYR A 403 -18.44 -20.12 16.42
CA TYR A 403 -17.67 -19.22 15.58
C TYR A 403 -16.17 -19.34 15.78
N LYS A 404 -15.45 -18.95 14.74
CA LYS A 404 -14.05 -18.57 14.84
C LYS A 404 -13.86 -17.23 14.13
N MET A 405 -13.05 -16.36 14.72
CA MET A 405 -12.77 -15.05 14.18
C MET A 405 -11.25 -14.84 14.13
N THR A 406 -10.75 -14.18 13.09
CA THR A 406 -9.37 -13.74 13.01
C THR A 406 -9.31 -12.27 12.65
N TYR A 407 -8.32 -11.56 13.19
CA TYR A 407 -8.04 -10.18 12.88
C TYR A 407 -6.57 -10.02 12.52
N PHE A 408 -6.27 -9.26 11.48
CA PHE A 408 -4.93 -8.79 11.18
C PHE A 408 -4.99 -7.43 10.49
N SER A 409 -3.91 -6.65 10.62
CA SER A 409 -3.75 -5.44 9.80
C SER A 409 -3.17 -5.78 8.44
N ASP A 410 -3.56 -5.06 7.40
CA ASP A 410 -3.00 -5.20 6.05
C ASP A 410 -1.51 -4.80 5.97
N HIS A 411 -1.14 -3.76 6.72
CA HIS A 411 0.21 -3.30 7.03
C HIS A 411 0.21 -2.43 8.30
N GLY A 412 1.39 -2.03 8.76
CA GLY A 412 1.59 -1.01 9.79
C GLY A 412 1.99 0.34 9.18
N LEU A 413 2.52 1.22 10.01
CA LEU A 413 3.01 2.56 9.65
C LEU A 413 4.42 2.76 10.18
N GLU A 414 5.16 3.67 9.54
CA GLU A 414 6.47 4.11 9.97
C GLU A 414 6.39 5.37 10.83
N LYS A 415 7.21 5.38 11.89
CA LYS A 415 7.35 6.52 12.79
C LYS A 415 8.23 7.62 12.19
N ILE A 416 7.79 8.87 12.30
CA ILE A 416 8.53 10.05 11.83
C ILE A 416 8.61 11.14 12.89
N ASP A 417 9.62 12.02 12.81
CA ASP A 417 9.90 13.05 13.83
C ASP A 417 8.95 14.26 13.78
N SER A 418 8.16 14.38 12.73
CA SER A 418 7.24 15.49 12.49
C SER A 418 5.83 14.98 12.30
N PHE A 419 4.83 15.82 12.59
CA PHE A 419 3.44 15.55 12.21
C PHE A 419 3.39 15.01 10.77
N PRO A 420 2.74 13.86 10.53
CA PRO A 420 1.80 13.17 11.43
C PRO A 420 2.33 12.20 12.48
N TYR A 421 3.65 12.08 12.63
CA TYR A 421 4.34 11.12 13.52
C TYR A 421 4.22 9.64 13.11
N LEU A 422 3.20 9.26 12.34
CA LEU A 422 3.04 7.96 11.71
C LEU A 422 2.62 8.14 10.24
N THR A 423 3.26 7.41 9.32
CA THR A 423 2.97 7.48 7.88
C THR A 423 3.27 6.16 7.19
N HIS A 424 2.88 6.01 5.93
CA HIS A 424 3.16 4.78 5.17
C HIS A 424 4.68 4.58 5.01
N GLY A 425 5.12 3.33 5.20
CA GLY A 425 6.51 2.95 4.99
C GLY A 425 6.86 2.84 3.50
N VAL A 426 7.03 3.95 2.80
CA VAL A 426 7.30 4.00 1.35
C VAL A 426 8.54 4.83 1.01
N GLY A 427 9.16 4.57 -0.14
CA GLY A 427 10.33 5.33 -0.58
C GLY A 427 11.43 5.36 0.48
N LYS A 428 11.88 6.56 0.91
CA LYS A 428 12.92 6.74 1.95
C LYS A 428 12.43 6.41 3.37
N LEU A 429 11.11 6.40 3.57
CA LEU A 429 10.47 6.07 4.85
C LEU A 429 10.12 4.58 4.93
N PHE A 430 10.45 3.80 3.90
CA PHE A 430 10.29 2.36 3.96
C PHE A 430 11.12 1.78 5.11
N SER A 431 10.45 1.01 5.95
CA SER A 431 11.03 0.32 7.10
C SER A 431 10.36 -1.04 7.25
N TYR A 432 11.06 -1.96 7.91
CA TYR A 432 10.48 -3.25 8.25
C TYR A 432 9.39 -3.13 9.31
N SER A 433 9.50 -2.14 10.21
CA SER A 433 8.49 -1.84 11.25
C SER A 433 7.12 -1.56 10.66
N ALA A 434 7.04 -0.90 9.49
CA ALA A 434 5.78 -0.68 8.80
C ALA A 434 5.13 -1.95 8.22
N ALA A 435 5.79 -3.12 8.33
CA ALA A 435 5.21 -4.42 8.02
C ALA A 435 4.92 -5.27 9.27
N GLU A 436 5.27 -4.80 10.48
CA GLU A 436 4.99 -5.51 11.72
C GLU A 436 3.56 -5.21 12.21
N ILE A 437 2.70 -6.22 12.15
CA ILE A 437 1.25 -6.07 12.32
C ILE A 437 0.70 -6.94 13.46
N PRO A 438 -0.45 -6.59 14.05
CA PRO A 438 -1.19 -7.50 14.91
C PRO A 438 -1.75 -8.68 14.11
N LEU A 439 -1.76 -9.89 14.69
CA LEU A 439 -2.53 -11.03 14.20
C LEU A 439 -3.14 -11.78 15.39
N PHE A 440 -4.46 -11.89 15.40
CA PHE A 440 -5.25 -12.56 16.42
C PHE A 440 -6.11 -13.66 15.79
N PHE A 441 -6.27 -14.77 16.51
CA PHE A 441 -7.36 -15.72 16.31
C PHE A 441 -8.20 -15.77 17.58
N ILE A 442 -9.49 -15.92 17.44
CA ILE A 442 -10.49 -15.81 18.51
C ILE A 442 -11.46 -16.95 18.30
N ASP A 443 -11.43 -17.92 19.20
CA ASP A 443 -12.36 -19.04 19.21
C ASP A 443 -13.54 -18.76 20.15
N ASP A 444 -14.63 -19.52 20.02
CA ASP A 444 -15.83 -19.41 20.86
C ASP A 444 -15.66 -19.99 22.28
N ASP A 445 -14.45 -20.42 22.64
CA ASP A 445 -14.11 -20.94 23.95
C ASP A 445 -13.76 -19.84 24.97
N GLU A 446 -13.87 -20.19 26.26
CA GLU A 446 -13.54 -19.30 27.37
C GLU A 446 -12.14 -19.55 27.95
N THR A 447 -11.22 -20.15 27.18
CA THR A 447 -9.86 -20.38 27.67
C THR A 447 -9.12 -19.05 27.87
N PRO A 448 -8.21 -18.92 28.86
CA PRO A 448 -7.39 -17.73 28.98
C PRO A 448 -6.60 -17.49 27.69
N GLY A 449 -6.44 -16.22 27.31
CA GLY A 449 -5.69 -15.89 26.10
C GLY A 449 -4.25 -16.40 26.16
N GLU A 450 -3.71 -16.75 24.99
CA GLU A 450 -2.34 -17.22 24.85
C GLU A 450 -1.57 -16.44 23.79
N ILE A 451 -0.26 -16.28 24.01
CA ILE A 451 0.68 -15.76 23.01
C ILE A 451 1.38 -16.94 22.36
N ILE A 452 1.22 -17.07 21.04
CA ILE A 452 1.98 -17.99 20.21
C ILE A 452 3.24 -17.26 19.78
N ASN A 453 4.37 -17.66 20.37
CA ASN A 453 5.66 -16.99 20.16
C ASN A 453 6.32 -17.42 18.84
N GLU A 454 5.79 -16.93 17.73
CA GLU A 454 6.18 -17.31 16.38
C GLU A 454 6.31 -16.09 15.46
N THR A 455 7.33 -16.13 14.59
CA THR A 455 7.40 -15.23 13.42
C THR A 455 6.57 -15.82 12.30
N TYR A 456 5.62 -15.04 11.78
CA TYR A 456 4.71 -15.50 10.73
C TYR A 456 4.51 -14.45 9.65
N TYR A 457 4.85 -14.80 8.40
CA TYR A 457 4.65 -13.93 7.24
C TYR A 457 3.29 -14.21 6.62
N LEU A 458 2.42 -13.20 6.55
CA LEU A 458 1.05 -13.38 6.08
C LEU A 458 0.95 -13.67 4.57
N ARG A 459 2.04 -13.64 3.81
CA ARG A 459 2.02 -14.05 2.39
C ARG A 459 1.64 -15.52 2.19
N ASP A 460 1.79 -16.34 3.24
CA ASP A 460 1.39 -17.76 3.22
C ASP A 460 0.04 -17.97 3.96
N PHE A 461 -0.66 -16.90 4.35
CA PHE A 461 -1.89 -16.95 5.15
C PHE A 461 -3.04 -17.68 4.46
N VAL A 462 -3.10 -17.71 3.13
CA VAL A 462 -4.07 -18.53 2.39
C VAL A 462 -4.03 -20.01 2.81
N HIS A 463 -2.85 -20.54 3.13
CA HIS A 463 -2.70 -21.92 3.62
C HIS A 463 -3.18 -22.09 5.06
N THR A 464 -2.81 -21.17 5.94
CA THR A 464 -3.31 -21.14 7.33
C THR A 464 -4.83 -21.00 7.38
N LEU A 465 -5.40 -20.13 6.54
CA LEU A 465 -6.83 -19.90 6.49
C LEU A 465 -7.58 -21.12 5.93
N SER A 466 -7.01 -21.81 4.94
CA SER A 466 -7.55 -23.09 4.46
C SER A 466 -7.59 -24.16 5.54
N ASP A 467 -6.49 -24.36 6.27
CA ASP A 467 -6.39 -25.29 7.40
C ASP A 467 -7.37 -24.92 8.52
N TRP A 468 -7.44 -23.62 8.87
CA TRP A 468 -8.37 -23.11 9.89
C TRP A 468 -9.84 -23.32 9.55
N LEU A 469 -10.19 -23.25 8.26
CA LEU A 469 -11.52 -23.55 7.71
C LEU A 469 -11.78 -25.05 7.51
N ASN A 470 -10.78 -25.91 7.76
CA ASN A 470 -10.80 -27.34 7.45
C ASN A 470 -11.11 -27.64 5.97
N ILE A 471 -10.49 -26.87 5.08
CA ILE A 471 -10.55 -27.07 3.63
C ILE A 471 -9.17 -27.55 3.14
N ASN A 472 -9.16 -28.56 2.27
CA ASN A 472 -7.98 -29.02 1.55
C ASN A 472 -8.23 -28.94 0.05
N ALA A 473 -7.17 -28.70 -0.71
CA ALA A 473 -7.12 -28.79 -2.17
C ALA A 473 -5.68 -29.15 -2.57
N ASP A 474 -5.44 -29.59 -3.80
CA ASP A 474 -4.09 -30.02 -4.23
C ASP A 474 -3.04 -28.91 -4.11
N GLU A 475 -3.44 -27.65 -4.29
CA GLU A 475 -2.57 -26.48 -4.20
C GLU A 475 -2.36 -25.98 -2.76
N VAL A 476 -3.13 -26.48 -1.78
CA VAL A 476 -2.97 -26.09 -0.37
C VAL A 476 -1.77 -26.81 0.23
N ASN A 477 -0.78 -26.04 0.67
CA ASN A 477 0.37 -26.55 1.40
C ASN A 477 0.17 -26.44 2.91
N ASN A 478 -0.31 -27.50 3.55
CA ASN A 478 -0.52 -27.54 4.99
C ASN A 478 0.76 -27.31 5.81
N ASN A 479 1.94 -27.55 5.25
CA ASN A 479 3.21 -27.26 5.95
C ASN A 479 3.52 -25.76 5.99
N MET A 480 2.72 -24.90 5.36
CA MET A 480 2.81 -23.45 5.53
C MET A 480 1.79 -22.91 6.54
N SER A 481 0.88 -23.76 7.05
CA SER A 481 -0.11 -23.37 8.06
C SER A 481 0.56 -23.08 9.41
N LEU A 482 0.14 -22.00 10.05
CA LEU A 482 0.52 -21.61 11.40
C LEU A 482 0.14 -22.65 12.46
N PHE A 483 -0.91 -23.44 12.20
CA PHE A 483 -1.41 -24.45 13.15
C PHE A 483 -0.79 -25.84 12.94
N ASN A 484 0.08 -26.00 11.93
CA ASN A 484 0.78 -27.25 11.70
C ASN A 484 2.05 -27.35 12.55
N LEU A 485 2.19 -28.45 13.31
CA LEU A 485 3.36 -28.71 14.16
C LEU A 485 4.65 -28.98 13.36
N GLU A 486 4.53 -29.46 12.13
CA GLU A 486 5.66 -29.73 11.22
C GLU A 486 5.84 -28.61 10.18
N ARG A 487 5.41 -27.37 10.50
CA ARG A 487 5.47 -26.23 9.60
C ARG A 487 6.88 -25.97 9.08
N ASN A 488 6.98 -25.75 7.77
CA ASN A 488 8.19 -25.32 7.10
C ASN A 488 8.59 -23.91 7.55
N LYS A 489 9.90 -23.63 7.54
CA LYS A 489 10.38 -22.27 7.75
C LYS A 489 10.01 -21.41 6.54
N GLN A 490 9.34 -20.29 6.81
CA GLN A 490 9.01 -19.28 5.81
C GLN A 490 10.27 -18.51 5.37
N GLU A 491 10.32 -18.11 4.10
CA GLU A 491 11.34 -17.17 3.63
C GLU A 491 11.22 -15.82 4.36
N GLU A 492 12.34 -15.16 4.69
CA GLU A 492 12.33 -14.00 5.57
C GLU A 492 12.37 -12.67 4.80
N TYR A 493 11.35 -12.45 3.96
CA TYR A 493 11.26 -11.25 3.12
C TYR A 493 9.87 -10.60 3.10
N ILE A 494 9.88 -9.29 2.80
CA ILE A 494 8.72 -8.50 2.39
C ILE A 494 9.00 -7.81 1.06
N LEU A 495 7.96 -7.30 0.41
CA LEU A 495 8.10 -6.46 -0.78
C LEU A 495 7.97 -4.98 -0.38
N ASN A 496 8.84 -4.14 -0.93
CA ASN A 496 8.67 -2.69 -0.81
C ASN A 496 7.69 -2.12 -1.85
N ASP A 497 7.48 -0.81 -1.79
CA ASP A 497 6.65 -0.01 -2.70
C ASP A 497 7.07 -0.08 -4.19
N SER A 498 8.22 -0.68 -4.48
CA SER A 498 8.71 -0.96 -5.84
C SER A 498 8.67 -2.45 -6.20
N LEU A 499 7.96 -3.28 -5.41
CA LEU A 499 7.90 -4.74 -5.52
C LEU A 499 9.28 -5.41 -5.45
N LYS A 500 10.26 -4.78 -4.79
CA LYS A 500 11.57 -5.39 -4.56
C LYS A 500 11.57 -6.13 -3.23
N VAL A 501 12.23 -7.28 -3.24
CA VAL A 501 12.49 -8.10 -2.06
C VAL A 501 13.38 -7.33 -1.09
N ILE A 502 12.94 -7.24 0.16
CA ILE A 502 13.71 -6.73 1.29
C ILE A 502 13.74 -7.80 2.37
N ASN A 503 14.92 -8.23 2.80
CA ASN A 503 15.05 -9.17 3.90
C ASN A 503 15.07 -8.43 5.23
N ARG A 504 14.59 -9.08 6.30
CA ARG A 504 14.57 -8.49 7.65
C ARG A 504 15.94 -8.02 8.15
N GLY A 505 17.03 -8.65 7.67
CA GLY A 505 18.41 -8.30 8.03
C GLY A 505 19.04 -7.13 7.27
N ASP A 506 18.46 -6.71 6.13
CA ASP A 506 19.12 -5.79 5.18
C ASP A 506 18.99 -4.30 5.55
N LEU A 507 18.25 -3.96 6.60
CA LEU A 507 17.94 -2.57 6.99
C LEU A 507 18.75 -2.04 8.19
N ASN A 508 19.71 -2.83 8.68
CA ASN A 508 20.62 -2.44 9.76
C ASN A 508 21.96 -1.84 9.25
N GLU A 509 22.09 -1.54 7.95
CA GLU A 509 23.31 -0.94 7.34
C GLU A 509 23.10 0.49 6.83
#